data_AF-A0A8F5ZE21-F1
#
_entry.id   AF-A0A8F5ZE21-F1
#
_cell.length_a   1.000
_cell.length_b   1.000
_cell.length_c   1.000
_cell.angle_alpha   90.00
_cell.angle_beta   90.00
_cell.angle_gamma   90.00
#
_symmetry.space_group_name_H-M   'P 1'
#
loop_
_entity.id
_entity.type
_entity.pdbx_description
1 polymer ?
#
loop_
_entity_poly.entity_id
_entity_poly.type
_entity_poly.pdbx_seq_one_letter_code
_entity_poly.pdbx_strand_id
1 'polypeptide(L)'
;MPRPEQEGYTPFSTLTDAELKEAMLKHIKMGYILKFPGKSKEAEQVSQDIINRLTIEQMKEINPHTFFFNKPGSEKPKNPYDLAIELLGE
;
A
#
# COMPACT_ATOMS: atom_id res chain seq x y z
N MET A 1 -8.07 -9.81 -28.18
CA MET A 1 -7.07 -9.42 -27.16
C MET A 1 -7.53 -10.03 -25.84
N PRO A 2 -6.75 -10.92 -25.20
CA PRO A 2 -7.06 -11.33 -23.84
C PRO A 2 -6.99 -10.07 -22.97
N ARG A 3 -8.01 -9.84 -22.12
CA ARG A 3 -7.90 -8.80 -21.09
C ARG A 3 -6.62 -9.13 -20.31
N PRO A 4 -5.75 -8.14 -19.99
CA PRO A 4 -4.67 -8.41 -19.05
C PRO A 4 -5.34 -9.07 -17.86
N GLU A 5 -4.87 -10.28 -17.51
CA GLU A 5 -5.31 -10.98 -16.32
C GLU A 5 -5.30 -9.92 -15.23
N GLN A 6 -6.49 -9.58 -14.69
CA GLN A 6 -6.53 -8.80 -13.47
C GLN A 6 -5.71 -9.63 -12.52
N GLU A 7 -4.48 -9.20 -12.22
CA GLU A 7 -3.64 -9.80 -11.19
C GLU A 7 -4.59 -10.05 -10.04
N GLY A 8 -4.85 -11.34 -9.80
CA GLY A 8 -5.96 -11.79 -8.98
C GLY A 8 -5.90 -10.98 -7.71
N TYR A 9 -6.99 -10.28 -7.41
CA TYR A 9 -7.11 -9.56 -6.16
C TYR A 9 -6.91 -10.61 -5.06
N THR A 10 -5.70 -10.69 -4.52
CA THR A 10 -5.37 -11.52 -3.38
C THR A 10 -5.64 -10.64 -2.18
N PRO A 11 -6.71 -10.92 -1.41
CA PRO A 11 -6.97 -10.17 -0.19
C PRO A 11 -5.73 -10.23 0.70
N PHE A 12 -5.32 -9.11 1.29
CA PHE A 12 -4.17 -9.13 2.21
C PHE A 12 -4.44 -10.02 3.44
N SER A 13 -5.70 -10.37 3.69
CA SER A 13 -6.12 -11.37 4.68
C SER A 13 -5.74 -12.80 4.33
N THR A 14 -5.38 -13.11 3.09
CA THR A 14 -4.92 -14.45 2.65
C THR A 14 -3.42 -14.52 2.42
N LEU A 15 -2.71 -13.40 2.56
CA LEU A 15 -1.25 -13.33 2.43
C LEU A 15 -0.57 -13.79 3.72
N THR A 16 0.56 -14.48 3.59
CA THR A 16 1.49 -14.70 4.70
C THR A 16 2.13 -13.38 5.13
N ASP A 17 2.68 -13.32 6.35
CA ASP A 17 3.33 -12.09 6.86
C ASP A 17 4.45 -11.57 5.95
N ALA A 18 5.17 -12.48 5.27
CA ALA A 18 6.22 -12.11 4.32
C ALA A 18 5.64 -11.50 3.05
N GLU A 19 4.62 -12.14 2.46
CA GLU A 19 3.93 -11.63 1.26
C GLU A 19 3.19 -10.32 1.55
N LEU A 20 2.63 -10.17 2.75
CA LEU A 20 2.00 -8.95 3.22
C LEU A 20 2.99 -7.79 3.22
N LYS A 21 4.20 -8.01 3.74
CA LYS A 21 5.27 -6.99 3.74
C LYS A 21 5.68 -6.61 2.33
N GLU A 22 5.86 -7.57 1.43
CA GLU A 22 6.23 -7.30 0.03
C GLU A 22 5.12 -6.55 -0.72
N ALA A 23 3.87 -6.97 -0.54
CA ALA A 23 2.72 -6.30 -1.14
C ALA A 23 2.59 -4.87 -0.62
N MET A 24 2.70 -4.68 0.70
CA MET A 24 2.66 -3.37 1.34
C MET A 24 3.81 -2.47 0.89
N LEU A 25 5.02 -3.00 0.72
CA LEU A 25 6.17 -2.25 0.20
C LEU A 25 5.85 -1.63 -1.17
N LYS A 26 5.33 -2.44 -2.09
CA LYS A 26 4.90 -1.97 -3.43
C LYS A 26 3.81 -0.91 -3.34
N HIS A 27 2.81 -1.11 -2.46
CA HIS A 27 1.69 -0.19 -2.30
C HIS A 27 2.15 1.17 -1.74
N ILE A 28 2.93 1.18 -0.67
CA ILE A 28 3.45 2.41 -0.05
C ILE A 28 4.40 3.13 -1.01
N LYS A 29 5.28 2.38 -1.69
CA LYS A 29 6.19 2.95 -2.70
C LYS A 29 5.42 3.66 -3.81
N MET A 30 4.39 3.01 -4.37
CA MET A 30 3.54 3.63 -5.39
C MET A 30 2.81 4.87 -4.84
N GLY A 31 2.28 4.78 -3.62
CA GLY A 31 1.67 5.92 -2.93
C GLY A 31 2.61 7.11 -2.79
N TYR A 32 3.86 6.86 -2.39
CA TYR A 32 4.90 7.88 -2.25
C TYR A 32 5.25 8.52 -3.60
N ILE A 33 5.43 7.72 -4.65
CA ILE A 33 5.75 8.22 -6.01
C ILE A 33 4.63 9.11 -6.55
N LEU A 34 3.37 8.73 -6.31
CA LEU A 34 2.20 9.52 -6.73
C LEU A 34 2.09 10.83 -5.96
N LYS A 35 2.46 10.83 -4.66
CA LYS A 35 2.45 12.04 -3.83
C LYS A 35 3.64 12.98 -4.13
N PHE A 36 4.80 12.41 -4.41
CA PHE A 36 6.06 13.13 -4.65
C PHE A 36 6.64 12.78 -6.03
N PRO A 37 6.01 13.25 -7.12
CA PRO A 37 6.52 13.00 -8.46
C PRO A 37 7.92 13.61 -8.61
N GLY A 38 8.91 12.77 -8.93
CA GLY A 38 10.32 13.14 -9.05
C GLY A 38 11.24 12.63 -7.92
N LYS A 39 10.69 12.15 -6.81
CA LYS A 39 11.46 11.53 -5.69
C LYS A 39 11.52 10.00 -5.76
N SER A 40 11.39 9.42 -6.96
CA SER A 40 11.34 7.96 -7.15
C SER A 40 12.59 7.23 -6.63
N LYS A 41 13.74 7.88 -6.62
CA LYS A 41 15.00 7.33 -6.06
C LYS A 41 14.95 7.12 -4.55
N GLU A 42 14.20 7.96 -3.84
CA GLU A 42 14.03 7.86 -2.37
C GLU A 42 12.86 6.92 -2.00
N ALA A 43 11.96 6.67 -2.95
CA ALA A 43 10.73 5.92 -2.72
C ALA A 43 10.97 4.50 -2.17
N GLU A 44 12.01 3.82 -2.65
CA GLU A 44 12.40 2.48 -2.16
C GLU A 44 12.76 2.55 -0.68
N GLN A 45 13.71 3.42 -0.32
CA GLN A 45 14.21 3.55 1.04
C GLN A 45 13.12 3.99 2.01
N VAL A 46 12.30 4.98 1.62
CA VAL A 46 11.18 5.47 2.43
C VAL A 46 10.14 4.38 2.64
N SER A 47 9.77 3.65 1.58
CA SER A 47 8.82 2.53 1.72
C SER A 47 9.36 1.43 2.62
N GLN A 48 10.65 1.09 2.53
CA GLN A 48 11.27 0.06 3.35
C GLN A 48 11.32 0.46 4.82
N ASP A 49 11.65 1.72 5.11
CA ASP A 49 11.66 2.27 6.47
C ASP A 49 10.26 2.19 7.10
N ILE A 50 9.25 2.62 6.37
CA ILE A 50 7.85 2.57 6.81
C ILE A 50 7.41 1.12 7.09
N ILE A 51 7.71 0.17 6.18
CA ILE A 51 7.38 -1.25 6.38
C ILE A 51 8.08 -1.85 7.59
N ASN A 52 9.32 -1.45 7.86
CA ASN A 52 10.06 -1.94 9.03
C ASN A 52 9.50 -1.40 10.35
N ARG A 53 8.84 -0.22 10.32
CA ARG A 53 8.22 0.42 11.48
C ARG A 53 6.78 -0.01 11.71
N LEU A 54 6.06 -0.36 10.64
CA LEU A 54 4.68 -0.83 10.73
C LEU A 54 4.62 -2.25 11.32
N THR A 55 3.60 -2.47 12.14
CA THR A 55 3.22 -3.82 12.59
C THR A 55 2.39 -4.54 11.52
N ILE A 56 2.33 -5.87 11.61
CA ILE A 56 1.49 -6.70 10.73
C ILE A 56 0.01 -6.30 10.82
N GLU A 57 -0.47 -5.94 12.01
CA GLU A 57 -1.85 -5.51 12.22
C GLU A 57 -2.15 -4.19 11.49
N GLN A 58 -1.27 -3.19 11.63
CA GLN A 58 -1.37 -1.91 10.91
C GLN A 58 -1.29 -2.11 9.39
N MET A 59 -0.45 -3.01 8.90
CA MET A 59 -0.38 -3.34 7.47
C MET A 59 -1.70 -3.91 6.93
N LYS A 60 -2.40 -4.73 7.73
CA LYS A 60 -3.73 -5.26 7.37
C LYS A 60 -4.80 -4.17 7.36
N GLU A 61 -4.68 -3.16 8.22
CA GLU A 61 -5.54 -1.98 8.20
C GLU A 61 -5.31 -1.10 6.98
N ILE A 62 -4.10 -1.07 6.41
CA ILE A 62 -3.85 -0.16 5.27
C ILE A 62 -4.64 -0.58 4.04
N ASN A 63 -4.58 -1.85 3.66
CA ASN A 63 -5.11 -2.36 2.41
C ASN A 63 -6.57 -1.96 2.10
N PRO A 64 -7.58 -2.22 2.96
CA PRO A 64 -8.98 -1.95 2.63
C PRO A 64 -9.28 -0.46 2.47
N HIS A 65 -8.41 0.44 2.95
CA HIS A 65 -8.63 1.89 2.90
C HIS A 65 -7.94 2.59 1.73
N THR A 66 -7.17 1.86 0.92
CA THR A 66 -6.35 2.44 -0.16
C THR A 66 -7.06 2.52 -1.50
N PHE A 67 -6.58 3.39 -2.39
CA PHE A 67 -7.08 3.50 -3.77
C PHE A 67 -6.76 2.30 -4.66
N PHE A 68 -5.98 1.34 -4.15
CA PHE A 68 -5.78 0.04 -4.78
C PHE A 68 -6.94 -0.93 -4.50
N PHE A 69 -7.85 -0.56 -3.59
CA PHE A 69 -9.04 -1.32 -3.28
C PHE A 69 -10.27 -0.70 -3.96
N ASN A 70 -11.12 -1.57 -4.52
CA ASN A 70 -12.34 -1.14 -5.17
C ASN A 70 -13.39 -0.78 -4.11
N LYS A 71 -13.35 0.45 -3.60
CA LYS A 71 -14.35 0.95 -2.65
C LYS A 71 -15.65 1.34 -3.36
N PRO A 72 -16.82 1.06 -2.76
CA PRO A 72 -18.08 1.59 -3.27
C PRO A 72 -18.04 3.13 -3.26
N GLY A 73 -18.58 3.75 -4.31
CA GLY A 73 -18.32 5.14 -4.73
C GLY A 73 -18.64 6.29 -3.78
N SER A 74 -18.92 6.01 -2.51
CA SER A 74 -19.12 7.01 -1.46
C SER A 74 -17.88 7.23 -0.56
N GLU A 75 -16.90 6.31 -0.57
CA GLU A 75 -15.66 6.48 0.20
C GLU A 75 -14.52 6.94 -0.73
N LYS A 76 -13.95 8.12 -0.46
CA LYS A 76 -12.72 8.55 -1.15
C LYS A 76 -11.57 7.66 -0.70
N PRO A 77 -10.93 6.92 -1.60
CA PRO A 77 -9.82 6.09 -1.20
C PRO A 77 -8.62 6.96 -0.77
N LYS A 78 -7.89 6.52 0.26
CA LYS A 78 -6.70 7.21 0.76
C LYS A 78 -5.44 6.71 0.05
N ASN A 79 -4.39 7.54 0.06
CA ASN A 79 -3.08 7.12 -0.40
C ASN A 79 -2.44 6.18 0.65
N PRO A 80 -1.94 4.99 0.28
CA PRO A 80 -1.29 4.09 1.23
C PRO A 80 -0.09 4.69 1.94
N TYR A 81 0.65 5.60 1.29
CA TYR A 81 1.72 6.32 1.98
C TYR A 81 1.16 7.21 3.09
N ASP A 82 0.12 8.00 2.79
CA ASP A 82 -0.49 8.89 3.78
C ASP A 82 -1.09 8.10 4.94
N LEU A 83 -1.75 6.99 4.64
CA LEU A 83 -2.34 6.13 5.66
C LEU A 83 -1.28 5.42 6.50
N ALA A 84 -0.17 5.00 5.89
CA ALA A 84 0.95 4.40 6.62
C ALA A 84 1.59 5.41 7.58
N ILE A 85 1.77 6.65 7.14
CA ILE A 85 2.27 7.76 7.97
C ILE A 85 1.29 8.08 9.11
N GLU A 86 -0.02 8.15 8.83
CA GLU A 86 -1.08 8.33 9.82
C GLU A 86 -1.06 7.24 10.91
N LEU A 87 -0.87 5.97 10.53
CA LEU A 87 -0.77 4.84 11.46
C LEU A 87 0.54 4.84 12.29
N LEU A 88 1.62 5.42 11.75
CA LEU A 88 2.86 5.61 12.49
C LEU A 88 2.81 6.82 13.45
N GLY A 89 1.79 7.67 13.35
CA GLY A 89 1.62 8.86 14.18
C GLY A 89 2.53 10.04 13.80
N GLU A 90 2.99 10.07 12.54
CA GLU A 90 3.83 11.14 11.97
C GLU A 90 3.01 12.11 11.11
#